data_AF-A0A2D5BN28-F1
#
_entry.id   AF-A0A2D5BN28-F1
#
_cell.length_a   1.000
_cell.length_b   1.000
_cell.length_c   1.000
_cell.angle_alpha   90.00
_cell.angle_beta   90.00
_cell.angle_gamma   90.00
#
_symmetry.space_group_name_H-M   'P 1'
#
loop_
_entity.id
_entity.type
_entity.pdbx_description
1 polymer ?
#
loop_
_entity_poly.entity_id
_entity_poly.type
_entity_poly.pdbx_seq_one_letter_code
_entity_poly.pdbx_strand_id
1 'polypeptide(L)'
;MSRSSTSSSDGLITESSPARTRTLVVSAIFCCVCGGTGLIDLVSPTHVRVAGLEAEAEARRWEQARFWDGTLARQLDRSLRKRSTVRRAVLPPWTAALWGALDETRDDVVSGEDGYLFRDGLRGWRSEVRGDVRGAPPRVVSYVARRLRARGVRLVVFPVPSKAAMHSDLMRPAERPPLGAYEAWMNDLDALGVEAVDVAAVFAAHPDEQLYSRTDTHWSNAGARWAAEAAVRAAGVLVPESARTTVVRSSGLAIDAGNILDWMGIDSSDVRAGGATGSILDALGCLHTIEAFDVRDRDTGASATGLARNPGAPVVLVGTSFTGAAGFFRFVGHYSERQIYAVALPGGGPGGALEEVLRRAADADLERWPDVVVWEFQAHSPQVTPFHFLDLARLAGLLPGGGFEPLPGVVLERTGRLIDGSHELTERGVSGRLRWDQLAQPGDGRVGLRLVGRADGPIVVQIGFRGVHPPLRVRWMPDRDAITIPILWGDVTGLSVRLLSETPVSVRLESMELVWDLDTGRAVTVDVGVPEGTGDGWRCEATLPAGVLSVAGASILMRDAEDASLDGVEAVLLADGAIVKRWAMGPVASGTRLLAPPRVDAGAAMTLELRGEGPAPPRVSTSITVVPQQRGG
;
A
#
# COMPACT_ATOMS: atom_id res chain seq x y z
N MET A 1 26.91 53.94 -83.53
CA MET A 1 28.36 53.98 -83.22
C MET A 1 28.53 54.47 -81.78
N SER A 2 29.48 53.85 -81.06
CA SER A 2 29.96 54.19 -79.71
C SER A 2 29.10 53.79 -78.51
N ARG A 3 29.42 52.61 -77.95
CA ARG A 3 29.30 52.27 -76.52
C ARG A 3 30.57 52.77 -75.82
N SER A 4 30.45 53.31 -74.62
CA SER A 4 31.48 53.16 -73.61
C SER A 4 30.87 53.04 -72.22
N SER A 5 31.27 51.98 -71.53
CA SER A 5 30.96 51.62 -70.15
C SER A 5 32.15 51.99 -69.28
N THR A 6 31.91 52.60 -68.12
CA THR A 6 32.84 52.57 -66.98
C THR A 6 32.06 52.37 -65.70
N SER A 7 32.57 51.44 -64.88
CA SER A 7 32.05 50.98 -63.60
C SER A 7 32.37 51.97 -62.49
N SER A 8 31.45 52.09 -61.52
CA SER A 8 31.78 52.56 -60.18
C SER A 8 31.29 51.53 -59.17
N SER A 9 32.22 51.19 -58.29
CA SER A 9 32.16 50.22 -57.21
C SER A 9 31.48 50.85 -55.99
N ASP A 10 30.28 50.37 -55.63
CA ASP A 10 29.70 50.63 -54.31
C ASP A 10 30.00 49.46 -53.37
N GLY A 11 30.81 49.76 -52.36
CA GLY A 11 31.12 48.87 -51.25
C GLY A 11 29.87 48.67 -50.40
N LEU A 12 29.46 47.42 -50.27
CA LEU A 12 28.49 46.95 -49.28
C LEU A 12 29.09 47.07 -47.87
N ILE A 13 28.94 48.23 -47.24
CA ILE A 13 29.03 48.35 -45.78
C ILE A 13 27.79 47.66 -45.23
N THR A 14 27.99 46.46 -44.69
CA THR A 14 26.96 45.70 -43.97
C THR A 14 26.85 46.27 -42.56
N GLU A 15 25.95 47.23 -42.35
CA GLU A 15 25.55 47.62 -41.00
C GLU A 15 24.83 46.44 -40.34
N SER A 16 25.54 45.75 -39.44
CA SER A 16 24.99 44.69 -38.62
C SER A 16 23.95 45.27 -37.66
N SER A 17 22.67 44.94 -37.90
CA SER A 17 21.57 45.29 -36.99
C SER A 17 21.89 44.91 -35.53
N PRO A 18 21.60 45.78 -34.53
CA PRO A 18 21.81 45.52 -33.11
C PRO A 18 21.22 44.19 -32.63
N ALA A 19 20.17 43.69 -33.28
CA ALA A 19 19.57 42.40 -33.00
C ALA A 19 20.51 41.23 -33.33
N ARG A 20 21.26 41.30 -34.44
CA ARG A 20 22.21 40.26 -34.87
C ARG A 20 23.41 40.20 -33.93
N THR A 21 23.90 41.35 -33.48
CA THR A 21 24.97 41.44 -32.49
C THR A 21 24.53 40.89 -31.14
N ARG A 22 23.30 41.21 -30.68
CA ARG A 22 22.72 40.62 -29.46
C ARG A 22 22.61 39.10 -29.55
N THR A 23 22.10 38.57 -30.66
CA THR A 23 22.00 37.11 -30.86
C THR A 23 23.37 36.45 -30.85
N LEU A 24 24.38 37.04 -31.49
CA LEU A 24 25.74 36.50 -31.48
C LEU A 24 26.35 36.50 -30.08
N VAL A 25 26.16 37.57 -29.31
CA VAL A 25 26.65 37.67 -27.93
C VAL A 25 25.96 36.65 -27.03
N VAL A 26 24.62 36.53 -27.11
CA VAL A 26 23.86 35.54 -26.33
C VAL A 26 24.29 34.12 -26.68
N SER A 27 24.44 33.80 -27.96
CA SER A 27 24.92 32.50 -28.41
C SER A 27 26.36 32.23 -27.96
N ALA A 28 27.24 33.22 -27.99
CA ALA A 28 28.61 33.08 -27.50
C ALA A 28 28.64 32.81 -26.00
N ILE A 29 27.86 33.55 -25.20
CA ILE A 29 27.73 33.34 -23.76
C ILE A 29 27.18 31.92 -23.49
N PHE A 30 26.13 31.52 -24.20
CA PHE A 30 25.55 30.17 -24.07
C PHE A 30 26.59 29.08 -24.38
N CYS A 31 27.34 29.23 -25.47
CA CYS A 31 28.41 28.31 -25.84
C CYS A 31 29.53 28.28 -24.80
N CYS A 32 29.91 29.42 -24.23
CA CYS A 32 30.92 29.50 -23.17
C CYS A 32 30.44 28.83 -21.89
N VAL A 33 29.18 29.01 -21.48
CA VAL A 33 28.60 28.33 -20.31
C VAL A 33 28.55 26.82 -20.53
N CYS A 34 28.06 26.37 -21.68
CA CYS A 34 28.01 24.94 -22.03
C CYS A 34 29.42 24.32 -22.08
N GLY A 35 30.37 24.99 -22.76
CA GLY A 35 31.74 24.52 -22.90
C GLY A 35 32.50 24.51 -21.57
N GLY A 36 32.35 25.56 -20.76
CA GLY A 36 32.92 25.65 -19.41
C GLY A 36 32.37 24.58 -18.47
N THR A 37 31.05 24.34 -18.52
CA THR A 37 30.39 23.27 -17.76
C THR A 37 30.97 21.91 -18.13
N GLY A 38 31.05 21.61 -19.43
CA GLY A 38 31.63 20.35 -19.92
C GLY A 38 33.09 20.17 -19.54
N LEU A 39 33.89 21.25 -19.54
CA LEU A 39 35.29 21.20 -19.13
C LEU A 39 35.46 20.91 -17.63
N ILE A 40 34.69 21.58 -16.78
CA ILE A 40 34.73 21.35 -15.32
C ILE A 40 34.32 19.91 -15.00
N ASP A 41 33.25 19.41 -15.62
CA ASP A 41 32.78 18.04 -15.40
C ASP A 41 33.72 16.97 -15.95
N LEU A 42 34.54 17.29 -16.95
CA LEU A 42 35.60 16.42 -17.46
C LEU A 42 36.79 16.33 -16.49
N VAL A 43 37.16 17.46 -15.86
CA VAL A 43 38.35 17.57 -15.00
C VAL A 43 38.05 17.16 -13.55
N SER A 44 36.83 17.38 -13.08
CA SER A 44 36.40 17.04 -11.73
C SER A 44 35.04 16.34 -11.74
N PRO A 45 34.93 15.12 -12.30
CA PRO A 45 33.68 14.39 -12.26
C PRO A 45 33.39 13.89 -10.85
N THR A 46 32.12 13.94 -10.46
CA THR A 46 31.69 13.31 -9.20
C THR A 46 31.59 11.79 -9.39
N HIS A 47 32.17 11.04 -8.45
CA HIS A 47 32.21 9.58 -8.53
C HIS A 47 30.99 8.96 -7.86
N VAL A 48 29.95 8.66 -8.65
CA VAL A 48 28.88 7.75 -8.24
C VAL A 48 29.26 6.33 -8.67
N ARG A 49 29.53 5.43 -7.71
CA ARG A 49 29.76 4.02 -8.00
C ARG A 49 28.42 3.34 -8.32
N VAL A 50 28.18 3.07 -9.60
CA VAL A 50 27.09 2.19 -10.04
C VAL A 50 27.64 0.76 -10.00
N ALA A 51 26.98 -0.15 -9.30
CA ALA A 51 27.45 -1.52 -9.09
C ALA A 51 26.42 -2.56 -9.55
N GLY A 52 26.88 -3.78 -9.84
CA GLY A 52 26.02 -4.91 -10.20
C GLY A 52 25.31 -4.75 -11.55
N LEU A 53 24.07 -5.24 -11.62
CA LEU A 53 23.24 -5.30 -12.83
C LEU A 53 23.00 -3.93 -13.49
N GLU A 54 22.99 -2.85 -12.70
CA GLU A 54 22.84 -1.49 -13.23
C GLU A 54 24.06 -1.03 -14.01
N ALA A 55 25.26 -1.42 -13.59
CA ALA A 55 26.50 -1.11 -14.29
C ALA A 55 26.55 -1.84 -15.64
N GLU A 56 26.11 -3.11 -15.68
CA GLU A 56 25.98 -3.87 -16.92
C GLU A 56 24.92 -3.30 -17.86
N ALA A 57 23.76 -2.90 -17.32
CA ALA A 57 22.72 -2.27 -18.11
C ALA A 57 23.16 -0.91 -18.66
N GLU A 58 23.93 -0.15 -17.87
CA GLU A 58 24.51 1.13 -18.30
C GLU A 58 25.58 0.94 -19.38
N ALA A 59 26.45 -0.08 -19.26
CA ALA A 59 27.41 -0.45 -20.30
C ALA A 59 26.72 -0.83 -21.61
N ARG A 60 25.69 -1.69 -21.56
CA ARG A 60 24.90 -2.07 -22.74
C ARG A 60 24.23 -0.86 -23.39
N ARG A 61 23.72 0.10 -22.62
CA ARG A 61 23.13 1.34 -23.16
C ARG A 61 24.17 2.23 -23.83
N TRP A 62 25.40 2.31 -23.30
CA TRP A 62 26.50 3.03 -23.95
C TRP A 62 26.92 2.37 -25.26
N GLU A 63 27.01 1.04 -25.30
CA GLU A 63 27.31 0.28 -26.52
C GLU A 63 26.23 0.43 -27.60
N GLN A 64 24.96 0.58 -27.18
CA GLN A 64 23.82 0.76 -28.07
C GLN A 64 23.56 2.23 -28.43
N ALA A 65 24.21 3.19 -27.76
CA ALA A 65 24.00 4.60 -28.01
C ALA A 65 24.51 4.99 -29.41
N ARG A 66 23.69 5.74 -30.13
CA ARG A 66 23.97 6.28 -31.47
C ARG A 66 23.71 7.78 -31.46
N PHE A 67 24.50 8.50 -32.25
CA PHE A 67 24.38 9.96 -32.35
C PHE A 67 23.10 10.39 -33.09
N TRP A 68 22.75 9.68 -34.17
CA TRP A 68 21.69 10.08 -35.11
C TRP A 68 20.24 9.82 -34.64
N ASP A 69 20.02 8.99 -33.61
CA ASP A 69 18.68 8.67 -33.08
C ASP A 69 18.41 9.32 -31.69
N GLY A 70 19.35 10.17 -31.24
CA GLY A 70 19.30 10.85 -29.96
C GLY A 70 19.54 9.95 -28.74
N THR A 71 19.82 8.65 -28.90
CA THR A 71 20.13 7.77 -27.76
C THR A 71 21.42 8.16 -27.08
N LEU A 72 22.44 8.60 -27.83
CA LEU A 72 23.68 9.15 -27.28
C LEU A 72 23.45 10.43 -26.48
N ALA A 73 22.64 11.35 -27.00
CA ALA A 73 22.29 12.58 -26.29
C ALA A 73 21.55 12.28 -24.97
N ARG A 74 20.57 11.36 -24.99
CA ARG A 74 19.88 10.89 -23.78
C ARG A 74 20.82 10.22 -22.78
N GLN A 75 21.80 9.46 -23.26
CA GLN A 75 22.76 8.78 -22.41
C GLN A 75 23.78 9.75 -21.79
N LEU A 76 24.21 10.76 -22.55
CA LEU A 76 25.03 11.88 -22.06
C LEU A 76 24.28 12.67 -20.98
N ASP A 77 23.00 13.02 -21.20
CA ASP A 77 22.17 13.70 -20.21
C ASP A 77 22.06 12.88 -18.91
N ARG A 78 21.77 11.57 -19.00
CA ARG A 78 21.75 10.67 -17.83
C ARG A 78 23.10 10.62 -17.11
N SER A 79 24.20 10.60 -17.85
CA SER A 79 25.55 10.58 -17.28
C SER A 79 25.87 11.88 -16.54
N LEU A 80 25.58 13.03 -17.16
CA LEU A 80 25.78 14.35 -16.57
C LEU A 80 24.90 14.56 -15.33
N ARG A 81 23.65 14.07 -15.33
CA ARG A 81 22.79 14.08 -14.13
C ARG A 81 23.45 13.40 -12.92
N LYS A 82 24.22 12.34 -13.15
CA LYS A 82 24.91 11.59 -12.09
C LYS A 82 26.26 12.19 -11.71
N ARG A 83 27.03 12.67 -12.70
CA ARG A 83 28.47 12.97 -12.54
C ARG A 83 28.81 14.47 -12.52
N SER A 84 27.91 15.36 -12.93
CA SER A 84 28.21 16.79 -13.06
C SER A 84 28.44 17.48 -11.72
N THR A 85 29.63 18.08 -11.56
CA THR A 85 30.02 18.91 -10.42
C THR A 85 29.39 20.29 -10.52
N VAL A 86 29.34 20.87 -11.72
CA VAL A 86 28.70 22.18 -11.93
C VAL A 86 27.22 22.11 -11.58
N ARG A 87 26.53 21.07 -12.06
CA ARG A 87 25.12 20.86 -11.71
C ARG A 87 24.95 20.70 -10.19
N ARG A 88 25.85 19.99 -9.50
CA ARG A 88 25.77 19.83 -8.04
C ARG A 88 25.97 21.14 -7.29
N ALA A 89 26.81 22.04 -7.80
CA ALA A 89 27.06 23.35 -7.18
C ALA A 89 25.96 24.38 -7.47
N VAL A 90 25.43 24.38 -8.70
CA VAL A 90 24.48 25.42 -9.16
C VAL A 90 23.03 25.05 -8.88
N LEU A 91 22.67 23.77 -8.97
CA LEU A 91 21.26 23.35 -8.87
C LEU A 91 20.62 23.66 -7.51
N PRO A 92 21.26 23.40 -6.35
CA PRO A 92 20.63 23.71 -5.05
C PRO A 92 20.27 25.20 -4.89
N PRO A 93 21.20 26.18 -5.02
CA PRO A 93 20.85 27.59 -4.85
C PRO A 93 19.91 28.10 -5.95
N TRP A 94 20.02 27.58 -7.18
CA TRP A 94 19.07 27.92 -8.24
C TRP A 94 17.65 27.44 -7.93
N THR A 95 17.51 26.21 -7.44
CA THR A 95 16.20 25.64 -7.08
C THR A 95 15.62 26.37 -5.87
N ALA A 96 16.45 26.72 -4.88
CA ALA A 96 16.04 27.53 -3.75
C ALA A 96 15.53 28.91 -4.19
N ALA A 97 16.22 29.56 -5.15
CA ALA A 97 15.80 30.84 -5.69
C ALA A 97 14.48 30.75 -6.48
N LEU A 98 14.31 29.73 -7.33
CA LEU A 98 13.06 29.52 -8.08
C LEU A 98 11.89 29.28 -7.13
N TRP A 99 12.07 28.43 -6.13
CA TRP A 99 11.02 28.17 -5.16
C TRP A 99 10.70 29.40 -4.33
N GLY A 100 11.71 30.04 -3.72
CA GLY A 100 11.46 31.17 -2.82
C GLY A 100 11.01 32.46 -3.52
N ALA A 101 11.39 32.69 -4.78
CA ALA A 101 11.01 33.90 -5.51
C ALA A 101 9.76 33.73 -6.38
N LEU A 102 9.52 32.54 -6.93
CA LEU A 102 8.48 32.29 -7.94
C LEU A 102 7.48 31.20 -7.53
N ASP A 103 7.65 30.57 -6.38
CA ASP A 103 6.87 29.40 -5.96
C ASP A 103 6.96 28.24 -6.99
N GLU A 104 8.09 28.17 -7.70
CA GLU A 104 8.39 27.17 -8.73
C GLU A 104 9.22 26.02 -8.15
N THR A 105 8.64 24.82 -8.15
CA THR A 105 9.26 23.58 -7.68
C THR A 105 9.59 22.64 -8.85
N ARG A 106 10.20 21.48 -8.56
CA ARG A 106 10.37 20.42 -9.57
C ARG A 106 9.03 19.75 -9.88
N ASP A 107 8.90 19.16 -11.08
CA ASP A 107 7.67 18.50 -11.59
C ASP A 107 6.99 17.50 -10.63
N ASP A 108 7.72 16.94 -9.66
CA ASP A 108 7.22 15.95 -8.71
C ASP A 108 7.01 16.49 -7.27
N VAL A 109 7.13 17.80 -7.11
CA VAL A 109 6.89 18.54 -5.87
C VAL A 109 5.87 19.65 -6.15
N VAL A 110 4.89 19.78 -5.27
CA VAL A 110 3.89 20.84 -5.29
C VAL A 110 4.20 21.80 -4.15
N SER A 111 4.26 23.09 -4.46
CA SER A 111 4.38 24.13 -3.45
C SER A 111 3.02 24.48 -2.87
N GLY A 112 2.98 24.70 -1.56
CA GLY A 112 1.81 25.17 -0.83
C GLY A 112 2.10 26.42 -0.02
N GLU A 113 1.11 26.85 0.74
CA GLU A 113 1.19 28.04 1.60
C GLU A 113 2.10 27.80 2.82
N ASP A 114 2.61 28.88 3.42
CA ASP A 114 3.43 28.87 4.65
C ASP A 114 4.62 27.89 4.63
N GLY A 115 5.31 27.83 3.49
CA GLY A 115 6.51 27.00 3.30
C GLY A 115 6.24 25.51 3.19
N TYR A 116 4.97 25.08 3.09
CA TYR A 116 4.63 23.68 2.90
C TYR A 116 4.99 23.20 1.49
N LEU A 117 5.61 22.03 1.44
CA LEU A 117 5.87 21.29 0.22
C LEU A 117 5.15 19.93 0.26
N PHE A 118 4.63 19.50 -0.89
CA PHE A 118 3.93 18.24 -1.05
C PHE A 118 4.55 17.42 -2.17
N ARG A 119 4.53 16.09 -2.06
CA ARG A 119 4.94 15.20 -3.15
C ARG A 119 3.75 14.91 -4.06
N ASP A 120 3.89 15.17 -5.36
CA ASP A 120 2.85 14.95 -6.38
C ASP A 120 2.31 13.50 -6.34
N GLY A 121 3.24 12.54 -6.25
CA GLY A 121 2.92 11.11 -6.20
C GLY A 121 2.30 10.63 -4.88
N LEU A 122 2.37 11.42 -3.80
CA LEU A 122 1.88 11.04 -2.46
C LEU A 122 0.63 11.81 -2.03
N ARG A 123 0.02 12.60 -2.93
CA ARG A 123 -1.11 13.46 -2.58
C ARG A 123 -2.31 12.70 -1.99
N GLY A 124 -2.55 11.48 -2.44
CA GLY A 124 -3.67 10.67 -1.95
C GLY A 124 -4.15 9.67 -2.99
N TRP A 125 -5.43 9.32 -2.92
CA TRP A 125 -6.06 8.44 -3.89
C TRP A 125 -6.32 9.18 -5.20
N ARG A 126 -5.84 8.63 -6.34
CA ARG A 126 -6.24 9.16 -7.66
C ARG A 126 -7.69 8.79 -7.93
N SER A 127 -8.48 9.71 -8.49
CA SER A 127 -9.90 9.49 -8.84
C SER A 127 -10.10 8.30 -9.80
N GLU A 128 -9.10 8.05 -10.66
CA GLU A 128 -9.09 7.06 -11.75
C GLU A 128 -9.04 5.59 -11.33
N VAL A 129 -8.80 5.29 -10.04
CA VAL A 129 -8.76 3.90 -9.56
C VAL A 129 -10.19 3.34 -9.58
N ARG A 130 -10.45 2.37 -10.48
CA ARG A 130 -11.74 1.65 -10.63
C ARG A 130 -12.16 0.98 -9.31
N GLY A 131 -13.48 0.90 -9.06
CA GLY A 131 -14.06 0.44 -7.79
C GLY A 131 -13.55 -0.91 -7.26
N ASP A 132 -13.39 -1.92 -8.11
CA ASP A 132 -12.92 -3.25 -7.67
C ASP A 132 -11.43 -3.26 -7.25
N VAL A 133 -10.62 -2.35 -7.82
CA VAL A 133 -9.20 -2.15 -7.47
C VAL A 133 -9.07 -1.39 -6.14
N ARG A 134 -10.05 -0.54 -5.78
CA ARG A 134 -10.09 0.17 -4.49
C ARG A 134 -10.43 -0.74 -3.30
N GLY A 135 -11.25 -1.78 -3.52
CA GLY A 135 -11.67 -2.68 -2.44
C GLY A 135 -10.65 -3.76 -2.07
N ALA A 136 -9.66 -4.03 -2.93
CA ALA A 136 -8.69 -5.10 -2.70
C ALA A 136 -7.75 -4.88 -1.48
N PRO A 137 -7.23 -3.67 -1.18
CA PRO A 137 -6.36 -3.47 -0.01
C PRO A 137 -7.03 -3.80 1.33
N PRO A 138 -8.23 -3.27 1.69
CA PRO A 138 -8.95 -3.71 2.90
C PRO A 138 -9.14 -5.23 3.00
N ARG A 139 -9.50 -5.88 1.88
CA ARG A 139 -9.69 -7.34 1.80
C ARG A 139 -8.41 -8.09 2.15
N VAL A 140 -7.27 -7.62 1.62
CA VAL A 140 -5.96 -8.21 1.91
C VAL A 140 -5.58 -8.02 3.38
N VAL A 141 -5.79 -6.81 3.93
CA VAL A 141 -5.53 -6.54 5.36
C VAL A 141 -6.41 -7.43 6.24
N SER A 142 -7.69 -7.58 5.90
CA SER A 142 -8.60 -8.49 6.59
C SER A 142 -8.11 -9.93 6.53
N TYR A 143 -7.67 -10.41 5.37
CA TYR A 143 -7.05 -11.74 5.26
C TYR A 143 -5.87 -11.89 6.22
N VAL A 144 -4.91 -10.96 6.23
CA VAL A 144 -3.76 -10.99 7.15
C VAL A 144 -4.22 -11.01 8.61
N ALA A 145 -5.15 -10.14 8.99
CA ALA A 145 -5.70 -10.08 10.34
C ALA A 145 -6.27 -11.43 10.78
N ARG A 146 -7.03 -12.08 9.90
CA ARG A 146 -7.64 -13.40 10.14
C ARG A 146 -6.59 -14.49 10.26
N ARG A 147 -5.55 -14.48 9.42
CA ARG A 147 -4.46 -15.47 9.49
C ARG A 147 -3.61 -15.29 10.75
N LEU A 148 -3.30 -14.06 11.15
CA LEU A 148 -2.59 -13.79 12.41
C LEU A 148 -3.43 -14.23 13.61
N ARG A 149 -4.73 -13.94 13.61
CA ARG A 149 -5.66 -14.35 14.67
C ARG A 149 -5.74 -15.87 14.82
N ALA A 150 -5.67 -16.63 13.72
CA ALA A 150 -5.62 -18.10 13.77
C ALA A 150 -4.36 -18.65 14.47
N ARG A 151 -3.32 -17.82 14.68
CA ARG A 151 -2.13 -18.11 15.50
C ARG A 151 -2.19 -17.49 16.90
N GLY A 152 -3.33 -16.92 17.30
CA GLY A 152 -3.44 -16.18 18.57
C GLY A 152 -2.83 -14.78 18.54
N VAL A 153 -2.44 -14.27 17.35
CA VAL A 153 -1.83 -12.94 17.21
C VAL A 153 -2.90 -11.92 16.84
N ARG A 154 -3.03 -10.87 17.65
CA ARG A 154 -3.93 -9.73 17.34
C ARG A 154 -3.24 -8.78 16.37
N LEU A 155 -3.92 -8.39 15.30
CA LEU A 155 -3.44 -7.35 14.38
C LEU A 155 -4.19 -6.03 14.64
N VAL A 156 -3.43 -4.96 14.84
CA VAL A 156 -3.92 -3.58 14.86
C VAL A 156 -3.33 -2.85 13.66
N VAL A 157 -4.18 -2.37 12.77
CA VAL A 157 -3.74 -1.60 11.59
C VAL A 157 -3.56 -0.15 11.98
N PHE A 158 -2.47 0.46 11.53
CA PHE A 158 -2.12 1.84 11.86
C PHE A 158 -1.99 2.69 10.58
N PRO A 159 -3.13 3.02 9.95
CA PRO A 159 -3.19 3.74 8.69
C PRO A 159 -2.85 5.22 8.84
N VAL A 160 -1.76 5.68 8.21
CA VAL A 160 -1.33 7.09 8.29
C VAL A 160 -1.93 7.89 7.12
N PRO A 161 -2.74 8.95 7.36
CA PRO A 161 -3.29 9.77 6.27
C PRO A 161 -2.18 10.46 5.47
N SER A 162 -2.45 10.84 4.22
CA SER A 162 -1.48 11.64 3.48
C SER A 162 -1.41 13.06 4.03
N LYS A 163 -0.20 13.62 4.07
CA LYS A 163 0.02 15.04 4.39
C LYS A 163 -0.87 15.97 3.55
N ALA A 164 -1.01 15.68 2.26
CA ALA A 164 -1.83 16.47 1.34
C ALA A 164 -3.33 16.34 1.59
N ALA A 165 -3.83 15.22 2.14
CA ALA A 165 -5.23 15.13 2.55
C ALA A 165 -5.47 15.92 3.86
N MET A 166 -4.53 15.82 4.82
CA MET A 166 -4.61 16.53 6.11
C MET A 166 -4.46 18.03 5.98
N HIS A 167 -3.64 18.50 5.04
CA HIS A 167 -3.33 19.92 4.80
C HIS A 167 -3.74 20.35 3.39
N SER A 168 -4.89 19.87 2.92
CA SER A 168 -5.40 20.19 1.57
C SER A 168 -5.76 21.67 1.42
N ASP A 169 -6.06 22.35 2.52
CA ASP A 169 -6.32 23.78 2.62
C ASP A 169 -5.10 24.61 2.22
N LEU A 170 -3.89 24.18 2.58
CA LEU A 170 -2.61 24.82 2.23
C LEU A 170 -2.18 24.58 0.77
N MET A 171 -2.96 23.82 0.00
CA MET A 171 -2.69 23.56 -1.42
C MET A 171 -3.60 24.40 -2.31
N ARG A 172 -3.10 24.76 -3.50
CA ARG A 172 -3.90 25.45 -4.51
C ARG A 172 -5.09 24.56 -4.93
N PRO A 173 -6.29 25.13 -5.17
CA PRO A 173 -7.49 24.33 -5.46
C PRO A 173 -7.34 23.30 -6.59
N ALA A 174 -6.57 23.60 -7.64
CA ALA A 174 -6.32 22.71 -8.76
C ALA A 174 -5.42 21.50 -8.42
N GLU A 175 -4.70 21.55 -7.31
CA GLU A 175 -3.71 20.54 -6.89
C GLU A 175 -4.19 19.68 -5.71
N ARG A 176 -5.35 20.02 -5.13
CA ARG A 176 -5.92 19.32 -3.97
C ARG A 176 -6.27 17.86 -4.32
N PRO A 177 -5.94 16.89 -3.44
CA PRO A 177 -6.37 15.51 -3.65
C PRO A 177 -7.89 15.36 -3.46
N PRO A 178 -8.51 14.31 -4.02
CA PRO A 178 -9.85 13.89 -3.62
C PRO A 178 -9.87 13.58 -2.11
N LEU A 179 -10.77 14.24 -1.39
CA LEU A 179 -10.99 14.03 0.05
C LEU A 179 -11.95 12.84 0.28
N GLY A 180 -12.03 12.38 1.54
CA GLY A 180 -12.92 11.29 1.96
C GLY A 180 -12.41 9.87 1.65
N ALA A 181 -11.36 9.71 0.86
CA ALA A 181 -10.83 8.38 0.55
C ALA A 181 -10.20 7.66 1.76
N TYR A 182 -9.62 8.40 2.71
CA TYR A 182 -9.13 7.84 3.97
C TYR A 182 -10.29 7.32 4.83
N GLU A 183 -11.34 8.13 5.00
CA GLU A 183 -12.55 7.77 5.75
C GLU A 183 -13.25 6.56 5.13
N ALA A 184 -13.44 6.55 3.81
CA ALA A 184 -13.99 5.40 3.09
C ALA A 184 -13.17 4.12 3.33
N TRP A 185 -11.84 4.25 3.33
CA TRP A 185 -10.95 3.12 3.60
C TRP A 185 -11.02 2.64 5.05
N MET A 186 -11.14 3.56 6.03
CA MET A 186 -11.38 3.22 7.44
C MET A 186 -12.72 2.48 7.62
N ASN A 187 -13.78 2.96 6.97
CA ASN A 187 -15.09 2.32 6.98
C ASN A 187 -15.06 0.92 6.36
N ASP A 188 -14.28 0.71 5.29
CA ASP A 188 -14.08 -0.61 4.70
C ASP A 188 -13.35 -1.57 5.65
N LEU A 189 -12.34 -1.10 6.40
CA LEU A 189 -11.65 -1.91 7.41
C LEU A 189 -12.59 -2.30 8.56
N ASP A 190 -13.37 -1.35 9.07
CA ASP A 190 -14.35 -1.60 10.13
C ASP A 190 -15.44 -2.59 9.68
N ALA A 191 -15.98 -2.41 8.47
CA ALA A 191 -16.95 -3.33 7.87
C ALA A 191 -16.39 -4.76 7.73
N LEU A 192 -15.08 -4.91 7.52
CA LEU A 192 -14.38 -6.19 7.46
C LEU A 192 -13.95 -6.72 8.84
N GLY A 193 -14.31 -6.04 9.92
CA GLY A 193 -13.97 -6.41 11.30
C GLY A 193 -12.47 -6.31 11.60
N VAL A 194 -11.76 -5.44 10.88
CA VAL A 194 -10.34 -5.18 11.08
C VAL A 194 -10.19 -4.06 12.10
N GLU A 195 -9.42 -4.31 13.15
CA GLU A 195 -9.07 -3.28 14.12
C GLU A 195 -8.07 -2.29 13.49
N ALA A 196 -8.44 -1.01 13.48
CA ALA A 196 -7.61 0.06 12.93
C ALA A 196 -7.62 1.29 13.83
N VAL A 197 -6.49 2.02 13.87
CA VAL A 197 -6.39 3.32 14.55
C VAL A 197 -6.66 4.45 13.55
N ASP A 198 -7.65 5.28 13.84
CA ASP A 198 -7.90 6.49 13.05
C ASP A 198 -6.88 7.58 13.41
N VAL A 199 -5.78 7.62 12.66
CA VAL A 199 -4.71 8.62 12.86
C VAL A 199 -5.19 10.02 12.47
N ALA A 200 -6.12 10.14 11.51
CA ALA A 200 -6.69 11.44 11.15
C ALA A 200 -7.48 12.03 12.33
N ALA A 201 -8.27 11.22 13.05
CA ALA A 201 -8.96 11.63 14.27
C ALA A 201 -7.98 12.00 15.40
N VAL A 202 -6.90 11.24 15.58
CA VAL A 202 -5.83 11.57 16.54
C VAL A 202 -5.23 12.95 16.23
N PHE A 203 -5.02 13.24 14.95
CA PHE A 203 -4.47 14.52 14.50
C PHE A 203 -5.48 15.66 14.63
N ALA A 204 -6.75 15.43 14.30
CA ALA A 204 -7.83 16.41 14.47
C ALA A 204 -8.03 16.85 15.93
N ALA A 205 -7.67 16.00 16.91
CA ALA A 205 -7.70 16.34 18.32
C ALA A 205 -6.57 17.29 18.78
N HIS A 206 -5.59 17.59 17.92
CA HIS A 206 -4.44 18.44 18.22
C HIS A 206 -4.22 19.51 17.14
N PRO A 207 -5.23 20.35 16.86
CA PRO A 207 -5.20 21.29 15.72
C PRO A 207 -4.14 22.39 15.87
N ASP A 208 -3.71 22.68 17.10
CA ASP A 208 -2.73 23.74 17.40
C ASP A 208 -1.27 23.27 17.24
N GLU A 209 -1.04 21.96 17.07
CA GLU A 209 0.29 21.41 16.85
C GLU A 209 0.57 21.23 15.36
N GLN A 210 1.79 21.50 14.93
CA GLN A 210 2.23 21.16 13.59
C GLN A 210 2.46 19.65 13.50
N LEU A 211 1.56 18.88 12.88
CA LEU A 211 1.60 17.40 12.89
C LEU A 211 2.39 16.78 11.73
N TYR A 212 2.64 17.55 10.67
CA TYR A 212 3.56 17.19 9.58
C TYR A 212 4.66 18.24 9.43
N SER A 213 5.88 17.80 9.11
CA SER A 213 6.94 18.73 8.72
C SER A 213 6.56 19.44 7.41
N ARG A 214 6.93 20.73 7.27
CA ARG A 214 6.61 21.55 6.09
C ARG A 214 7.31 21.05 4.84
N THR A 215 8.58 20.68 4.97
CA THR A 215 9.44 20.30 3.83
C THR A 215 9.82 18.82 3.84
N ASP A 216 9.17 18.01 4.67
CA ASP A 216 9.28 16.56 4.68
C ASP A 216 7.94 15.89 4.32
N THR A 217 8.00 14.65 3.84
CA THR A 217 6.84 13.78 3.66
C THR A 217 6.27 13.22 4.97
N HIS A 218 7.10 13.13 6.02
CA HIS A 218 6.77 12.47 7.29
C HIS A 218 6.01 13.41 8.24
N TRP A 219 5.40 12.80 9.26
CA TRP A 219 4.91 13.54 10.42
C TRP A 219 6.04 14.35 11.08
N SER A 220 5.67 15.39 11.82
CA SER A 220 6.59 16.09 12.72
C SER A 220 6.90 15.25 13.95
N ASN A 221 7.75 15.77 14.85
CA ASN A 221 7.97 15.15 16.14
C ASN A 221 6.70 15.13 17.01
N ALA A 222 5.92 16.22 16.98
CA ALA A 222 4.59 16.30 17.61
C ALA A 222 3.61 15.25 17.05
N GLY A 223 3.51 15.15 15.72
CA GLY A 223 2.67 14.15 15.06
C GLY A 223 3.10 12.71 15.40
N ALA A 224 4.41 12.45 15.40
CA ALA A 224 4.97 11.16 15.80
C ALA A 224 4.66 10.82 17.26
N ARG A 225 4.71 11.81 18.17
CA ARG A 225 4.41 11.64 19.59
C ARG A 225 2.96 11.21 19.80
N TRP A 226 2.00 11.93 19.21
CA TRP A 226 0.57 11.59 19.30
C TRP A 226 0.23 10.26 18.62
N ALA A 227 0.81 10.01 17.44
CA ALA A 227 0.67 8.73 16.76
C ALA A 227 1.22 7.57 17.60
N ALA A 228 2.37 7.76 18.24
CA ALA A 228 2.99 6.73 19.08
C ALA A 228 2.14 6.40 20.30
N GLU A 229 1.59 7.41 20.99
CA GLU A 229 0.67 7.18 22.11
C GLU A 229 -0.56 6.40 21.68
N ALA A 230 -1.15 6.76 20.53
CA ALA A 230 -2.32 6.06 19.97
C ALA A 230 -1.99 4.61 19.60
N ALA A 231 -0.84 4.36 18.96
CA ALA A 231 -0.38 3.02 18.60
C ALA A 231 -0.20 2.13 19.85
N VAL A 232 0.46 2.67 20.89
CA VAL A 232 0.72 1.99 22.16
C VAL A 232 -0.58 1.69 22.91
N ARG A 233 -1.52 2.64 22.90
CA ARG A 233 -2.85 2.48 23.49
C ARG A 233 -3.65 1.38 22.80
N ALA A 234 -3.68 1.38 21.48
CA ALA A 234 -4.39 0.36 20.69
C ALA A 234 -3.79 -1.04 20.90
N ALA A 235 -2.45 -1.11 21.01
CA ALA A 235 -1.75 -2.34 21.36
C ALA A 235 -2.01 -2.84 22.79
N GLY A 236 -2.62 -2.04 23.66
CA GLY A 236 -2.96 -2.41 25.03
C GLY A 236 -1.79 -2.38 26.02
N VAL A 237 -0.70 -1.68 25.67
CA VAL A 237 0.54 -1.62 26.49
C VAL A 237 0.90 -0.20 26.93
N LEU A 238 -0.06 0.72 26.95
CA LEU A 238 0.14 2.09 27.43
C LEU A 238 0.39 2.12 28.93
N VAL A 239 1.55 2.61 29.31
CA VAL A 239 1.96 2.74 30.71
C VAL A 239 1.57 4.13 31.24
N PRO A 240 0.96 4.25 32.42
CA PRO A 240 0.68 5.54 33.05
C PRO A 240 1.94 6.36 33.28
N GLU A 241 1.87 7.68 33.15
CA GLU A 241 3.02 8.59 33.28
C GLU A 241 3.79 8.43 34.61
N SER A 242 3.09 8.14 35.71
CA SER A 242 3.70 7.92 37.02
C SER A 242 4.59 6.67 37.07
N ALA A 243 4.36 5.69 36.20
CA ALA A 243 5.11 4.45 36.12
C ALA A 243 6.21 4.46 35.03
N ARG A 244 6.36 5.58 34.30
CA ARG A 244 7.37 5.69 33.25
C ARG A 244 8.74 6.05 33.82
N THR A 245 9.78 5.36 33.33
CA THR A 245 11.20 5.60 33.64
C THR A 245 11.80 6.71 32.79
N THR A 246 11.07 7.14 31.76
CA THR A 246 11.49 8.20 30.84
C THR A 246 10.46 9.33 30.80
N VAL A 247 10.88 10.50 30.33
CA VAL A 247 10.05 11.70 30.16
C VAL A 247 10.30 12.33 28.80
N VAL A 248 9.26 12.87 28.17
CA VAL A 248 9.40 13.67 26.94
C VAL A 248 9.71 15.12 27.33
N ARG A 249 10.75 15.69 26.73
CA ARG A 249 11.17 17.08 26.94
C ARG A 249 11.37 17.78 25.61
N SER A 250 10.96 19.04 25.53
CA SER A 250 11.35 19.89 24.41
C SER A 250 12.87 20.03 24.38
N SER A 251 13.46 19.83 23.21
CA SER A 251 14.88 20.10 22.91
C SER A 251 15.08 21.47 22.26
N GLY A 252 14.02 22.28 22.15
CA GLY A 252 14.03 23.58 21.49
C GLY A 252 13.56 23.53 20.03
N LEU A 253 13.73 24.65 19.34
CA LEU A 253 13.36 24.81 17.94
C LEU A 253 14.48 24.30 17.02
N ALA A 254 14.10 23.55 15.99
CA ALA A 254 14.99 23.06 14.93
C ALA A 254 14.50 23.55 13.56
N ILE A 255 15.41 23.68 12.59
CA ILE A 255 15.05 24.04 11.20
C ILE A 255 14.23 22.89 10.59
N ASP A 256 13.05 23.22 10.06
CA ASP A 256 12.11 22.32 9.39
C ASP A 256 12.54 22.06 7.94
N ALA A 257 13.65 21.35 7.80
CA ALA A 257 14.27 20.98 6.53
C ALA A 257 14.34 19.46 6.39
N GLY A 258 13.50 18.92 5.50
CA GLY A 258 13.28 17.49 5.33
C GLY A 258 13.47 16.98 3.91
N ASN A 259 13.05 15.74 3.69
CA ASN A 259 13.38 14.98 2.49
C ASN A 259 12.82 15.54 1.18
N ILE A 260 11.79 16.40 1.18
CA ILE A 260 11.27 17.02 -0.04
C ILE A 260 12.29 18.01 -0.62
N LEU A 261 13.08 18.66 0.23
CA LEU A 261 14.21 19.47 -0.22
C LEU A 261 15.24 18.60 -0.95
N ASP A 262 15.56 17.42 -0.43
CA ASP A 262 16.51 16.51 -1.07
C ASP A 262 16.00 16.07 -2.46
N TRP A 263 14.68 15.85 -2.60
CA TRP A 263 14.04 15.61 -3.91
C TRP A 263 14.14 16.80 -4.85
N MET A 264 14.09 18.03 -4.32
CA MET A 264 14.33 19.26 -5.09
C MET A 264 15.81 19.42 -5.50
N GLY A 265 16.71 18.62 -4.92
CA GLY A 265 18.15 18.74 -5.10
C GLY A 265 18.79 19.76 -4.16
N ILE A 266 18.09 20.10 -3.07
CA ILE A 266 18.56 20.95 -1.97
C ILE A 266 18.90 20.02 -0.80
N ASP A 267 20.16 19.96 -0.39
CA ASP A 267 20.58 19.09 0.71
C ASP A 267 20.00 19.58 2.05
N SER A 268 19.05 18.81 2.58
CA SER A 268 18.35 19.13 3.84
C SER A 268 19.28 19.13 5.05
N SER A 269 20.40 18.42 4.99
CA SER A 269 21.40 18.41 6.07
C SER A 269 22.27 19.67 6.04
N ASP A 270 22.67 20.13 4.85
CA ASP A 270 23.38 21.40 4.67
C ASP A 270 22.50 22.58 5.11
N VAL A 271 21.21 22.57 4.74
CA VAL A 271 20.24 23.58 5.17
C VAL A 271 20.14 23.63 6.70
N ARG A 272 20.00 22.47 7.37
CA ARG A 272 19.96 22.41 8.85
C ARG A 272 21.25 22.86 9.51
N ALA A 273 22.39 22.70 8.84
CA ALA A 273 23.69 23.16 9.31
C ALA A 273 23.95 24.66 9.07
N GLY A 274 23.03 25.37 8.42
CA GLY A 274 23.18 26.79 8.10
C GLY A 274 24.06 27.04 6.86
N GLY A 275 24.10 26.09 5.92
CA GLY A 275 24.83 26.23 4.67
C GLY A 275 24.33 27.37 3.77
N ALA A 276 25.05 27.63 2.68
CA ALA A 276 24.78 28.75 1.79
C ALA A 276 23.37 28.68 1.16
N THR A 277 22.90 27.48 0.81
CA THR A 277 21.55 27.29 0.27
C THR A 277 20.49 27.56 1.34
N GLY A 278 20.76 27.17 2.60
CA GLY A 278 19.90 27.51 3.73
C GLY A 278 19.77 29.02 3.94
N SER A 279 20.87 29.76 3.82
CA SER A 279 20.86 31.23 3.92
C SER A 279 20.00 31.89 2.83
N ILE A 280 19.98 31.32 1.61
CA ILE A 280 19.11 31.80 0.53
C ILE A 280 17.65 31.54 0.86
N LEU A 281 17.31 30.33 1.31
CA LEU A 281 15.94 29.99 1.71
C LEU A 281 15.45 30.83 2.89
N ASP A 282 16.32 31.11 3.87
CA ASP A 282 16.01 31.99 5.00
C ASP A 282 15.72 33.43 4.53
N ALA A 283 16.59 33.98 3.68
CA ALA A 283 16.42 35.32 3.12
C ALA A 283 15.14 35.46 2.26
N LEU A 284 14.69 34.36 1.64
CA LEU A 284 13.45 34.30 0.87
C LEU A 284 12.22 33.93 1.71
N GLY A 285 12.38 33.72 3.03
CA GLY A 285 11.28 33.41 3.94
C GLY A 285 10.71 31.99 3.80
N CYS A 286 11.47 31.06 3.22
CA CYS A 286 11.05 29.67 3.02
C CYS A 286 11.42 28.74 4.17
N LEU A 287 12.34 29.14 5.05
CA LEU A 287 12.72 28.33 6.21
C LEU A 287 11.83 28.64 7.41
N HIS A 288 11.36 27.58 8.02
CA HIS A 288 10.59 27.63 9.26
C HIS A 288 11.27 26.78 10.31
N THR A 289 10.96 27.07 11.56
CA THR A 289 11.36 26.22 12.68
C THR A 289 10.21 25.35 13.15
N ILE A 290 10.55 24.18 13.67
CA ILE A 290 9.62 23.23 14.28
C ILE A 290 10.15 22.83 15.65
N GLU A 291 9.25 22.60 16.60
CA GLU A 291 9.64 22.10 17.91
C GLU A 291 10.15 20.65 17.81
N ALA A 292 11.33 20.42 18.36
CA ALA A 292 11.93 19.09 18.48
C ALA A 292 11.80 18.60 19.92
N PHE A 293 11.53 17.31 20.10
CA PHE A 293 11.48 16.68 21.42
C PHE A 293 12.49 15.54 21.54
N ASP A 294 12.93 15.36 22.78
CA ASP A 294 13.85 14.32 23.23
C ASP A 294 13.18 13.48 24.32
N VAL A 295 13.38 12.16 24.27
CA VAL A 295 12.97 11.26 25.35
C VAL A 295 14.15 11.09 26.28
N ARG A 296 14.01 11.45 27.55
CA ARG A 296 15.10 11.42 28.53
C ARG A 296 14.78 10.47 29.67
N ASP A 297 15.81 9.81 30.17
CA ASP A 297 15.73 9.05 31.41
C ASP A 297 15.38 9.98 32.58
N ARG A 298 14.46 9.56 33.45
CA ARG A 298 13.90 10.42 34.51
C ARG A 298 14.91 10.70 35.62
N ASP A 299 15.79 9.75 35.91
CA ASP A 299 16.72 9.82 37.03
C ASP A 299 18.04 10.48 36.62
N THR A 300 18.57 10.11 35.45
CA THR A 300 19.87 10.60 34.95
C THR A 300 19.75 11.81 34.04
N GLY A 301 18.56 12.07 33.48
CA GLY A 301 18.35 13.11 32.47
C GLY A 301 19.02 12.82 31.12
N ALA A 302 19.65 11.67 30.95
CA ALA A 302 20.33 11.28 29.72
C ALA A 302 19.33 10.99 28.60
N SER A 303 19.72 11.24 27.34
CA SER A 303 18.89 10.93 26.18
C SER A 303 18.69 9.41 26.07
N ALA A 304 17.43 8.97 26.17
CA ALA A 304 17.06 7.58 26.12
C ALA A 304 16.96 7.13 24.64
N THR A 305 17.86 6.23 24.26
CA THR A 305 17.95 5.66 22.91
C THR A 305 17.62 4.17 22.93
N GLY A 306 17.19 3.62 21.79
CA GLY A 306 16.95 2.17 21.66
C GLY A 306 15.72 1.61 22.40
N LEU A 307 14.80 2.47 22.89
CA LEU A 307 13.68 2.06 23.73
C LEU A 307 12.71 1.05 23.10
N ALA A 308 12.61 0.99 21.77
CA ALA A 308 11.72 0.06 21.05
C ALA A 308 12.48 -1.02 20.27
N ARG A 309 13.62 -1.49 20.79
CA ARG A 309 14.52 -2.44 20.10
C ARG A 309 14.64 -3.80 20.80
N ASN A 310 13.66 -4.18 21.64
CA ASN A 310 13.67 -5.44 22.38
C ASN A 310 13.00 -6.58 21.58
N PRO A 311 13.73 -7.55 21.00
CA PRO A 311 13.13 -8.61 20.18
C PRO A 311 12.19 -9.57 20.94
N GLY A 312 12.27 -9.64 22.28
CA GLY A 312 11.40 -10.46 23.13
C GLY A 312 10.08 -9.77 23.54
N ALA A 313 9.85 -8.53 23.09
CA ALA A 313 8.66 -7.76 23.44
C ALA A 313 7.35 -8.45 23.00
N PRO A 314 6.25 -8.32 23.77
CA PRO A 314 4.95 -8.92 23.43
C PRO A 314 4.31 -8.32 22.20
N VAL A 315 4.66 -7.06 21.90
CA VAL A 315 4.11 -6.31 20.78
C VAL A 315 5.21 -6.07 19.77
N VAL A 316 4.93 -6.32 18.50
CA VAL A 316 5.80 -5.93 17.39
C VAL A 316 5.10 -4.85 16.58
N LEU A 317 5.76 -3.72 16.40
CA LEU A 317 5.31 -2.67 15.48
C LEU A 317 6.11 -2.79 14.19
N VAL A 318 5.44 -3.00 13.07
CA VAL A 318 6.05 -3.05 11.74
C VAL A 318 5.58 -1.88 10.91
N GLY A 319 6.47 -1.30 10.12
CA GLY A 319 6.07 -0.26 9.20
C GLY A 319 7.15 0.25 8.28
N THR A 320 6.95 1.47 7.81
CA THR A 320 7.69 2.07 6.71
C THR A 320 8.75 3.05 7.21
N SER A 321 9.16 4.01 6.37
CA SER A 321 10.01 5.13 6.79
C SER A 321 9.36 6.00 7.87
N PHE A 322 8.03 6.05 7.98
CA PHE A 322 7.31 6.77 9.04
C PHE A 322 7.64 6.21 10.42
N THR A 323 7.59 4.88 10.57
CA THR A 323 8.05 4.20 11.79
C THR A 323 9.49 4.58 12.16
N GLY A 324 10.35 4.83 11.16
CA GLY A 324 11.73 5.27 11.33
C GLY A 324 11.96 6.78 11.52
N ALA A 325 10.93 7.61 11.36
CA ALA A 325 11.06 9.06 11.26
C ALA A 325 10.67 9.78 12.55
N ALA A 326 11.15 11.02 12.67
CA ALA A 326 10.77 12.01 13.69
C ALA A 326 10.78 11.51 15.15
N GLY A 327 11.60 10.51 15.47
CA GLY A 327 11.72 9.97 16.82
C GLY A 327 10.57 9.03 17.24
N PHE A 328 9.70 8.59 16.32
CA PHE A 328 8.57 7.71 16.59
C PHE A 328 8.95 6.49 17.45
N PHE A 329 10.03 5.78 17.10
CA PHE A 329 10.58 4.67 17.89
C PHE A 329 10.79 5.00 19.38
N ARG A 330 11.22 6.22 19.69
CA ARG A 330 11.52 6.66 21.04
C ARG A 330 10.24 6.93 21.80
N PHE A 331 9.25 7.52 21.17
CA PHE A 331 7.93 7.73 21.76
C PHE A 331 7.21 6.41 22.02
N VAL A 332 7.21 5.50 21.05
CA VAL A 332 6.63 4.16 21.24
C VAL A 332 7.26 3.45 22.43
N GLY A 333 8.60 3.48 22.53
CA GLY A 333 9.32 2.90 23.67
C GLY A 333 9.08 3.63 25.00
N HIS A 334 8.90 4.96 24.98
CA HIS A 334 8.52 5.76 26.15
C HIS A 334 7.12 5.41 26.68
N TYR A 335 6.12 5.46 25.81
CA TYR A 335 4.72 5.24 26.18
C TYR A 335 4.46 3.78 26.62
N SER A 336 5.22 2.82 26.08
CA SER A 336 5.08 1.40 26.39
C SER A 336 6.03 0.88 27.46
N GLU A 337 6.97 1.69 27.95
CA GLU A 337 8.11 1.22 28.77
C GLU A 337 8.82 0.00 28.16
N ARG A 338 9.22 0.12 26.88
CA ARG A 338 10.00 -0.89 26.14
C ARG A 338 9.26 -2.21 25.88
N GLN A 339 7.93 -2.23 25.97
CA GLN A 339 7.07 -3.38 25.66
C GLN A 339 6.78 -3.55 24.17
N ILE A 340 7.40 -2.76 23.29
CA ILE A 340 7.23 -2.84 21.83
C ILE A 340 8.59 -3.03 21.14
N TYR A 341 8.67 -4.03 20.26
CA TYR A 341 9.74 -4.18 19.27
C TYR A 341 9.32 -3.52 17.97
N ALA A 342 9.99 -2.47 17.55
CA ALA A 342 9.60 -1.73 16.37
C ALA A 342 10.59 -1.95 15.22
N VAL A 343 10.06 -2.31 14.04
CA VAL A 343 10.80 -2.66 12.82
C VAL A 343 10.33 -1.76 11.68
N ALA A 344 11.24 -0.94 11.16
CA ALA A 344 10.99 -0.10 9.99
C ALA A 344 11.78 -0.61 8.79
N LEU A 345 11.14 -0.71 7.63
CA LEU A 345 11.81 -0.97 6.36
C LEU A 345 11.51 0.16 5.36
N PRO A 346 12.33 1.23 5.32
CA PRO A 346 12.17 2.31 4.35
C PRO A 346 12.23 1.78 2.91
N GLY A 347 11.25 2.17 2.09
CA GLY A 347 11.13 1.70 0.71
C GLY A 347 10.56 0.28 0.53
N GLY A 348 10.27 -0.44 1.61
CA GLY A 348 9.71 -1.80 1.59
C GLY A 348 8.20 -1.89 1.31
N GLY A 349 7.53 -0.77 1.03
CA GLY A 349 6.07 -0.72 0.92
C GLY A 349 5.34 -1.08 2.22
N PRO A 350 4.02 -1.34 2.18
CA PRO A 350 3.26 -1.72 3.37
C PRO A 350 3.66 -3.12 3.86
N GLY A 351 4.01 -4.06 2.97
CA GLY A 351 4.24 -5.46 3.33
C GLY A 351 5.65 -5.82 3.80
N GLY A 352 6.69 -5.06 3.42
CA GLY A 352 8.07 -5.52 3.54
C GLY A 352 8.57 -5.75 4.97
N ALA A 353 8.26 -4.85 5.91
CA ALA A 353 8.64 -5.03 7.31
C ALA A 353 7.87 -6.20 7.96
N LEU A 354 6.60 -6.38 7.60
CA LEU A 354 5.79 -7.50 8.06
C LEU A 354 6.32 -8.83 7.51
N GLU A 355 6.72 -8.88 6.23
CA GLU A 355 7.35 -10.05 5.60
C GLU A 355 8.60 -10.49 6.36
N GLU A 356 9.49 -9.55 6.66
CA GLU A 356 10.73 -9.84 7.38
C GLU A 356 10.46 -10.37 8.80
N VAL A 357 9.49 -9.81 9.52
CA VAL A 357 9.10 -10.32 10.85
C VAL A 357 8.49 -11.71 10.76
N LEU A 358 7.58 -11.95 9.82
CA LEU A 358 6.96 -13.27 9.64
C LEU A 358 7.98 -14.34 9.23
N ARG A 359 8.97 -13.98 8.41
CA ARG A 359 10.06 -14.87 8.02
C ARG A 359 10.90 -15.26 9.24
N ARG A 360 11.34 -14.29 10.05
CA ARG A 360 12.07 -14.57 11.30
C ARG A 360 11.24 -15.43 12.28
N ALA A 361 9.93 -15.19 12.36
CA ALA A 361 9.04 -15.99 13.17
C ALA A 361 8.93 -17.43 12.68
N ALA A 362 8.97 -17.65 11.35
CA ALA A 362 8.92 -18.97 10.72
C ALA A 362 10.25 -19.73 10.85
N ASP A 363 11.38 -19.04 10.74
CA ASP A 363 12.73 -19.59 10.85
C ASP A 363 13.14 -19.88 12.32
N ALA A 364 12.24 -19.63 13.29
CA ALA A 364 12.49 -19.68 14.74
C ALA A 364 13.60 -18.72 15.23
N ASP A 365 13.92 -17.69 14.43
CA ASP A 365 14.85 -16.61 14.78
C ASP A 365 14.25 -15.63 15.79
N LEU A 366 12.92 -15.59 15.93
CA LEU A 366 12.27 -14.87 17.02
C LEU A 366 12.19 -15.75 18.27
N GLU A 367 12.57 -15.18 19.42
CA GLU A 367 12.44 -15.84 20.73
C GLU A 367 11.01 -16.30 21.02
N ARG A 368 10.01 -15.58 20.50
CA ARG A 368 8.60 -15.96 20.51
C ARG A 368 7.81 -15.31 19.38
N TRP A 369 6.64 -15.87 19.07
CA TRP A 369 5.64 -15.16 18.29
C TRP A 369 5.10 -13.96 19.09
N PRO A 370 4.84 -12.81 18.44
CA PRO A 370 4.24 -11.66 19.11
C PRO A 370 2.78 -11.94 19.50
N ASP A 371 2.33 -11.35 20.61
CA ASP A 371 0.94 -11.38 21.03
C ASP A 371 0.11 -10.37 20.21
N VAL A 372 0.72 -9.24 19.86
CA VAL A 372 0.12 -8.17 19.06
C VAL A 372 1.08 -7.70 17.97
N VAL A 373 0.56 -7.49 16.77
CA VAL A 373 1.25 -6.78 15.69
C VAL A 373 0.55 -5.45 15.43
N VAL A 374 1.29 -4.35 15.48
CA VAL A 374 0.84 -3.02 15.03
C VAL A 374 1.43 -2.79 13.63
N TRP A 375 0.59 -2.56 12.63
CA TRP A 375 1.01 -2.47 11.23
C TRP A 375 0.82 -1.06 10.67
N GLU A 376 1.91 -0.28 10.64
CA GLU A 376 1.95 1.09 10.13
C GLU A 376 2.24 1.15 8.63
N PHE A 377 1.41 1.90 7.91
CA PHE A 377 1.69 2.30 6.53
C PHE A 377 0.85 3.50 6.12
N GLN A 378 1.28 4.23 5.09
CA GLN A 378 0.52 5.37 4.56
C GLN A 378 -0.71 4.93 3.78
N ALA A 379 -1.81 5.63 3.98
CA ALA A 379 -3.11 5.43 3.37
C ALA A 379 -3.29 6.14 2.02
N HIS A 380 -2.23 6.24 1.20
CA HIS A 380 -2.24 6.99 -0.06
C HIS A 380 -1.95 6.12 -1.27
N SER A 381 -2.43 6.52 -2.45
CA SER A 381 -2.52 5.66 -3.65
C SER A 381 -1.32 4.74 -3.88
N PRO A 382 -0.05 5.20 -3.88
CA PRO A 382 1.08 4.31 -4.03
C PRO A 382 1.07 3.12 -3.07
N GLN A 383 0.86 3.31 -1.78
CA GLN A 383 0.98 2.23 -0.79
C GLN A 383 -0.25 1.31 -0.76
N VAL A 384 -1.40 1.83 -1.19
CA VAL A 384 -2.70 1.13 -1.18
C VAL A 384 -3.17 0.73 -2.58
N THR A 385 -2.25 0.65 -3.55
CA THR A 385 -2.59 -0.05 -4.80
C THR A 385 -2.62 -1.55 -4.57
N PRO A 386 -3.44 -2.29 -5.32
CA PRO A 386 -3.40 -3.73 -5.27
C PRO A 386 -2.01 -4.25 -5.54
N PHE A 387 -1.17 -3.67 -6.39
CA PHE A 387 0.18 -4.22 -6.64
C PHE A 387 1.08 -4.30 -5.41
N HIS A 388 1.08 -3.29 -4.54
CA HIS A 388 1.86 -3.34 -3.29
C HIS A 388 1.22 -4.25 -2.26
N PHE A 389 -0.10 -4.43 -2.32
CA PHE A 389 -0.80 -5.45 -1.55
C PHE A 389 -0.75 -6.85 -2.17
N LEU A 390 -0.47 -7.00 -3.47
CA LEU A 390 -0.38 -8.27 -4.19
C LEU A 390 1.02 -8.87 -4.04
N ASP A 391 2.01 -8.07 -3.64
CA ASP A 391 3.21 -8.62 -3.00
C ASP A 391 2.89 -9.28 -1.63
N LEU A 392 1.70 -9.11 -1.03
CA LEU A 392 1.25 -9.99 0.06
C LEU A 392 0.96 -11.42 -0.38
N ALA A 393 1.00 -11.78 -1.66
CA ALA A 393 1.17 -13.19 -2.01
C ALA A 393 2.40 -13.80 -1.33
N ARG A 394 3.47 -13.01 -1.15
CA ARG A 394 4.64 -13.44 -0.37
C ARG A 394 4.24 -13.70 1.08
N LEU A 395 3.42 -12.84 1.67
CA LEU A 395 2.88 -13.06 3.02
C LEU A 395 1.95 -14.27 3.09
N ALA A 396 1.11 -14.53 2.08
CA ALA A 396 0.24 -15.71 2.08
C ALA A 396 1.06 -17.01 2.17
N GLY A 397 2.24 -17.04 1.56
CA GLY A 397 3.21 -18.10 1.71
C GLY A 397 3.90 -18.15 3.07
N LEU A 398 3.89 -17.10 3.90
CA LEU A 398 4.49 -17.10 5.25
C LEU A 398 3.46 -17.28 6.37
N LEU A 399 2.22 -16.87 6.10
CA LEU A 399 1.10 -16.98 7.00
C LEU A 399 0.69 -18.45 7.19
N PRO A 400 0.07 -18.80 8.33
CA PRO A 400 -0.54 -20.11 8.55
C PRO A 400 -1.34 -20.60 7.36
N GLY A 401 -1.19 -21.88 7.00
CA GLY A 401 -2.18 -22.61 6.21
C GLY A 401 -3.27 -23.29 7.06
N GLY A 402 -3.05 -23.48 8.36
CA GLY A 402 -3.98 -24.18 9.28
C GLY A 402 -5.30 -23.43 9.51
N GLY A 403 -6.38 -24.16 9.81
CA GLY A 403 -7.72 -23.57 9.95
C GLY A 403 -8.49 -23.38 8.63
N PHE A 404 -7.88 -23.77 7.50
CA PHE A 404 -8.59 -23.95 6.24
C PHE A 404 -9.09 -25.40 6.09
N GLU A 405 -10.39 -25.56 5.85
CA GLU A 405 -11.03 -26.86 5.59
C GLU A 405 -11.48 -26.96 4.13
N PRO A 406 -11.55 -28.18 3.54
CA PRO A 406 -12.11 -28.37 2.22
C PRO A 406 -13.53 -27.81 2.12
N LEU A 407 -13.83 -27.07 1.06
CA LEU A 407 -15.15 -26.49 0.84
C LEU A 407 -16.09 -27.58 0.29
N PRO A 408 -17.17 -27.95 1.02
CA PRO A 408 -18.01 -29.08 0.65
C PRO A 408 -18.97 -28.73 -0.50
N GLY A 409 -19.18 -29.68 -1.41
CA GLY A 409 -20.23 -29.60 -2.43
C GLY A 409 -19.93 -28.69 -3.63
N VAL A 410 -18.71 -28.20 -3.78
CA VAL A 410 -18.30 -27.44 -4.97
C VAL A 410 -17.36 -28.28 -5.83
N VAL A 411 -17.77 -28.51 -7.07
CA VAL A 411 -16.95 -29.24 -8.05
C VAL A 411 -15.97 -28.28 -8.72
N LEU A 412 -14.68 -28.64 -8.67
CA LEU A 412 -13.61 -27.89 -9.32
C LEU A 412 -13.32 -28.48 -10.70
N GLU A 413 -13.80 -27.83 -11.75
CA GLU A 413 -13.50 -28.23 -13.13
C GLU A 413 -12.08 -27.82 -13.50
N ARG A 414 -11.35 -28.73 -14.16
CA ARG A 414 -9.94 -28.55 -14.49
C ARG A 414 -9.70 -28.73 -15.98
N THR A 415 -8.99 -27.78 -16.59
CA THR A 415 -8.58 -27.86 -18.00
C THR A 415 -7.10 -27.48 -18.14
N GLY A 416 -6.43 -28.03 -19.16
CA GLY A 416 -5.01 -27.76 -19.41
C GLY A 416 -4.08 -28.90 -18.98
N ARG A 417 -2.80 -28.59 -18.75
CA ARG A 417 -1.75 -29.59 -18.45
C ARG A 417 -1.49 -29.78 -16.96
N LEU A 418 -1.92 -28.83 -16.12
CA LEU A 418 -1.80 -28.93 -14.68
C LEU A 418 -2.89 -29.87 -14.14
N ILE A 419 -2.49 -31.08 -13.75
CA ILE A 419 -3.33 -32.16 -13.22
C ILE A 419 -2.63 -32.78 -11.99
N ASP A 420 -3.33 -33.64 -11.27
CA ASP A 420 -2.71 -34.41 -10.17
C ASP A 420 -1.67 -35.38 -10.76
N GLY A 421 -0.52 -35.52 -10.11
CA GLY A 421 0.62 -36.32 -10.57
C GLY A 421 1.95 -35.56 -10.58
N SER A 422 2.96 -36.18 -11.20
CA SER A 422 4.31 -35.62 -11.29
C SER A 422 4.47 -34.68 -12.49
N HIS A 423 5.11 -33.53 -12.26
CA HIS A 423 5.43 -32.53 -13.28
C HIS A 423 6.90 -32.13 -13.18
N GLU A 424 7.53 -31.99 -14.34
CA GLU A 424 8.86 -31.39 -14.48
C GLU A 424 8.70 -29.90 -14.77
N LEU A 425 9.12 -29.05 -13.83
CA LEU A 425 8.98 -27.60 -13.93
C LEU A 425 10.26 -26.95 -14.46
N THR A 426 10.07 -25.97 -15.34
CA THR A 426 11.10 -25.10 -15.90
C THR A 426 10.58 -23.66 -15.91
N GLU A 427 11.32 -22.71 -16.49
CA GLU A 427 10.86 -21.32 -16.64
C GLU A 427 9.57 -21.22 -17.47
N ARG A 428 9.32 -22.18 -18.37
CA ARG A 428 8.04 -22.27 -19.10
C ARG A 428 6.92 -22.80 -18.22
N GLY A 429 7.23 -23.66 -17.26
CA GLY A 429 6.29 -24.21 -16.31
C GLY A 429 5.12 -25.00 -16.92
N VAL A 430 4.19 -25.39 -16.05
CA VAL A 430 2.96 -26.13 -16.40
C VAL A 430 1.77 -25.28 -15.98
N SER A 431 0.71 -25.23 -16.81
CA SER A 431 -0.47 -24.41 -16.54
C SER A 431 -1.78 -25.17 -16.71
N GLY A 432 -2.78 -24.71 -15.98
CA GLY A 432 -4.16 -25.15 -16.09
C GLY A 432 -5.11 -24.02 -15.73
N ARG A 433 -6.39 -24.24 -16.04
CA ARG A 433 -7.48 -23.36 -15.63
C ARG A 433 -8.43 -24.16 -14.74
N LEU A 434 -8.78 -23.55 -13.61
CA LEU A 434 -9.72 -24.07 -12.64
C LEU A 434 -11.01 -23.25 -12.76
N ARG A 435 -12.17 -23.90 -12.71
CA ARG A 435 -13.49 -23.26 -12.76
C ARG A 435 -14.43 -23.85 -11.70
N TRP A 436 -15.33 -23.01 -11.19
CA TRP A 436 -16.42 -23.37 -10.31
C TRP A 436 -17.63 -22.48 -10.64
N ASP A 437 -18.75 -23.09 -11.02
CA ASP A 437 -19.97 -22.34 -11.35
C ASP A 437 -21.02 -22.42 -10.21
N GLN A 438 -20.67 -23.11 -9.11
CA GLN A 438 -21.53 -23.39 -7.95
C GLN A 438 -21.16 -22.56 -6.71
N LEU A 439 -20.27 -21.57 -6.82
CA LEU A 439 -19.81 -20.78 -5.68
C LEU A 439 -19.69 -19.29 -6.02
N ALA A 440 -20.47 -18.47 -5.31
CA ALA A 440 -20.23 -17.04 -5.20
C ALA A 440 -19.56 -16.74 -3.86
N GLN A 441 -18.49 -15.93 -3.89
CA GLN A 441 -17.68 -15.61 -2.71
C GLN A 441 -17.28 -14.13 -2.70
N PRO A 442 -17.06 -13.52 -1.52
CA PRO A 442 -16.95 -12.07 -1.38
C PRO A 442 -15.60 -11.48 -1.82
N GLY A 443 -14.60 -12.32 -2.10
CA GLY A 443 -13.27 -11.90 -2.50
C GLY A 443 -12.42 -11.37 -1.36
N ASP A 444 -12.69 -11.73 -0.11
CA ASP A 444 -11.94 -11.25 1.05
C ASP A 444 -10.89 -12.25 1.57
N GLY A 445 -10.64 -13.33 0.83
CA GLY A 445 -9.70 -14.40 1.18
C GLY A 445 -10.25 -15.46 2.14
N ARG A 446 -11.56 -15.46 2.46
CA ARG A 446 -12.19 -16.56 3.21
C ARG A 446 -12.20 -17.86 2.43
N VAL A 447 -12.25 -17.76 1.11
CA VAL A 447 -12.07 -18.89 0.20
C VAL A 447 -10.66 -18.80 -0.39
N GLY A 448 -9.99 -19.94 -0.47
CA GLY A 448 -8.68 -20.07 -1.07
C GLY A 448 -8.56 -21.29 -1.98
N LEU A 449 -7.53 -21.30 -2.81
CA LEU A 449 -7.08 -22.49 -3.52
C LEU A 449 -5.94 -23.13 -2.73
N ARG A 450 -6.11 -24.39 -2.32
CA ARG A 450 -5.04 -25.19 -1.73
C ARG A 450 -4.46 -26.13 -2.78
N LEU A 451 -3.14 -26.07 -2.94
CA LEU A 451 -2.35 -27.04 -3.69
C LEU A 451 -1.64 -27.92 -2.67
N VAL A 452 -1.83 -29.23 -2.75
CA VAL A 452 -1.19 -30.22 -1.88
C VAL A 452 -0.22 -31.05 -2.72
N GLY A 453 0.99 -31.25 -2.22
CA GLY A 453 2.02 -31.99 -2.93
C GLY A 453 3.41 -31.72 -2.39
N ARG A 454 4.40 -32.30 -3.06
CA ARG A 454 5.81 -32.18 -2.66
C ARG A 454 6.66 -31.73 -3.82
N ALA A 455 7.54 -30.78 -3.56
CA ALA A 455 8.48 -30.22 -4.51
C ALA A 455 9.91 -30.53 -4.10
N ASP A 456 10.76 -30.85 -5.07
CA ASP A 456 12.18 -31.11 -4.82
C ASP A 456 13.02 -29.81 -4.76
N GLY A 457 12.38 -28.66 -4.98
CA GLY A 457 12.98 -27.34 -4.96
C GLY A 457 11.93 -26.23 -4.90
N PRO A 458 12.36 -24.95 -4.83
CA PRO A 458 11.43 -23.82 -4.75
C PRO A 458 10.66 -23.65 -6.07
N ILE A 459 9.33 -23.48 -5.95
CA ILE A 459 8.43 -23.29 -7.09
C ILE A 459 7.76 -21.93 -6.98
N VAL A 460 7.44 -21.31 -8.10
CA VAL A 460 6.57 -20.13 -8.17
C VAL A 460 5.20 -20.55 -8.69
N VAL A 461 4.18 -20.35 -7.87
CA VAL A 461 2.77 -20.50 -8.23
C VAL A 461 2.25 -19.16 -8.72
N GLN A 462 1.90 -19.08 -9.99
CA GLN A 462 1.30 -17.90 -10.60
C GLN A 462 -0.21 -18.09 -10.74
N ILE A 463 -1.01 -17.19 -10.14
CA ILE A 463 -2.47 -17.18 -10.25
C ILE A 463 -2.93 -15.95 -11.02
N GLY A 464 -3.65 -16.18 -12.12
CA GLY A 464 -4.32 -15.15 -12.90
C GLY A 464 -5.82 -15.15 -12.66
N PHE A 465 -6.38 -13.95 -12.50
CA PHE A 465 -7.81 -13.69 -12.42
C PHE A 465 -8.25 -13.00 -13.70
N ARG A 466 -9.46 -13.29 -14.19
CA ARG A 466 -9.94 -12.72 -15.44
C ARG A 466 -10.06 -11.19 -15.31
N GLY A 467 -9.37 -10.45 -16.18
CA GLY A 467 -9.40 -8.98 -16.18
C GLY A 467 -8.45 -8.30 -15.18
N VAL A 468 -7.67 -9.07 -14.42
CA VAL A 468 -6.72 -8.55 -13.44
C VAL A 468 -5.28 -8.84 -13.89
N HIS A 469 -4.46 -7.80 -13.99
CA HIS A 469 -3.05 -7.90 -14.42
C HIS A 469 -2.16 -6.96 -13.62
N PRO A 470 -0.88 -7.33 -13.35
CA PRO A 470 -0.28 -8.67 -13.44
C PRO A 470 -0.93 -9.76 -12.55
N PRO A 471 -0.67 -11.05 -12.87
CA PRO A 471 -1.09 -12.17 -12.04
C PRO A 471 -0.32 -12.22 -10.71
N LEU A 472 -0.95 -12.80 -9.70
CA LEU A 472 -0.37 -13.06 -8.40
C LEU A 472 0.76 -14.09 -8.51
N ARG A 473 1.89 -13.89 -7.82
CA ARG A 473 3.01 -14.85 -7.78
C ARG A 473 3.36 -15.19 -6.35
N VAL A 474 3.19 -16.46 -5.97
CA VAL A 474 3.46 -16.99 -4.64
C VAL A 474 4.60 -17.99 -4.72
N ARG A 475 5.53 -17.97 -3.77
CA ARG A 475 6.60 -18.97 -3.68
C ARG A 475 6.15 -20.16 -2.84
N TRP A 476 6.25 -21.36 -3.38
CA TRP A 476 6.05 -22.61 -2.68
C TRP A 476 7.41 -23.23 -2.37
N MET A 477 7.73 -23.32 -1.09
CA MET A 477 8.99 -23.85 -0.59
C MET A 477 8.94 -25.38 -0.42
N PRO A 478 10.04 -26.09 -0.65
CA PRO A 478 10.08 -27.57 -0.69
C PRO A 478 9.85 -28.24 0.67
N ASP A 479 9.97 -27.50 1.77
CA ASP A 479 9.71 -27.92 3.15
C ASP A 479 8.21 -27.92 3.51
N ARG A 480 7.33 -27.60 2.55
CA ARG A 480 5.89 -27.48 2.76
C ARG A 480 5.10 -28.43 1.87
N ASP A 481 4.29 -29.28 2.48
CA ASP A 481 3.44 -30.25 1.78
C ASP A 481 2.17 -29.61 1.15
N ALA A 482 1.90 -28.35 1.46
CA ALA A 482 0.79 -27.63 0.87
C ALA A 482 1.03 -26.11 0.85
N ILE A 483 0.35 -25.45 -0.09
CA ILE A 483 0.24 -23.99 -0.14
C ILE A 483 -1.21 -23.58 -0.36
N THR A 484 -1.68 -22.60 0.42
CA THR A 484 -3.04 -22.04 0.29
C THR A 484 -2.93 -20.62 -0.20
N ILE A 485 -3.66 -20.30 -1.27
CA ILE A 485 -3.62 -19.00 -1.93
C ILE A 485 -5.02 -18.38 -1.84
N PRO A 486 -5.19 -17.24 -1.16
CA PRO A 486 -6.51 -16.65 -0.95
C PRO A 486 -7.09 -16.09 -2.26
N ILE A 487 -8.41 -16.17 -2.39
CA ILE A 487 -9.16 -15.50 -3.46
C ILE A 487 -9.57 -14.11 -2.98
N LEU A 488 -8.94 -13.09 -3.56
CA LEU A 488 -9.07 -11.68 -3.12
C LEU A 488 -9.91 -10.81 -4.07
N TRP A 489 -10.64 -11.44 -4.98
CA TRP A 489 -11.53 -10.80 -5.95
C TRP A 489 -12.92 -11.43 -5.86
N GLY A 490 -13.96 -10.61 -5.73
CA GLY A 490 -15.34 -11.07 -5.76
C GLY A 490 -15.75 -11.52 -7.15
N ASP A 491 -16.86 -12.27 -7.26
CA ASP A 491 -17.50 -12.65 -8.54
C ASP A 491 -16.61 -13.41 -9.53
N VAL A 492 -15.50 -13.99 -9.05
CA VAL A 492 -14.65 -14.87 -9.83
C VAL A 492 -15.18 -16.30 -9.76
N THR A 493 -15.46 -16.90 -10.92
CA THR A 493 -15.88 -18.30 -11.11
C THR A 493 -14.77 -19.20 -11.67
N GLY A 494 -13.54 -18.70 -11.70
CA GLY A 494 -12.40 -19.48 -12.16
C GLY A 494 -11.10 -18.69 -12.21
N LEU A 495 -9.99 -19.42 -12.20
CA LEU A 495 -8.64 -18.87 -12.18
C LEU A 495 -7.71 -19.65 -13.10
N SER A 496 -6.64 -19.00 -13.57
CA SER A 496 -5.55 -19.66 -14.26
C SER A 496 -4.40 -19.91 -13.29
N VAL A 497 -3.95 -21.15 -13.15
CA VAL A 497 -2.78 -21.51 -12.34
C VAL A 497 -1.62 -21.87 -13.26
N ARG A 498 -0.43 -21.41 -12.93
CA ARG A 498 0.81 -21.86 -13.56
C ARG A 498 1.87 -22.13 -12.51
N LEU A 499 2.47 -23.30 -12.54
CA LEU A 499 3.63 -23.67 -11.72
C LEU A 499 4.90 -23.46 -12.54
N LEU A 500 5.85 -22.73 -11.99
CA LEU A 500 7.09 -22.31 -12.67
C LEU A 500 8.29 -22.59 -11.76
N SER A 501 9.46 -22.81 -12.34
CA SER A 501 10.71 -22.84 -11.58
C SER A 501 11.85 -22.24 -12.40
N GLU A 502 12.74 -21.48 -11.76
CA GLU A 502 13.93 -20.91 -12.42
C GLU A 502 14.97 -22.00 -12.74
N THR A 503 15.06 -23.02 -11.89
CA THR A 503 15.85 -24.22 -12.11
C THR A 503 14.94 -25.42 -12.37
N PRO A 504 15.36 -26.43 -13.15
CA PRO A 504 14.58 -27.66 -13.29
C PRO A 504 14.26 -28.28 -11.92
N VAL A 505 12.97 -28.46 -11.62
CA VAL A 505 12.48 -29.02 -10.36
C VAL A 505 11.31 -29.95 -10.64
N SER A 506 11.33 -31.14 -10.04
CA SER A 506 10.18 -32.05 -10.05
C SER A 506 9.20 -31.66 -8.94
N VAL A 507 7.91 -31.67 -9.25
CA VAL A 507 6.83 -31.52 -8.28
C VAL A 507 5.84 -32.66 -8.43
N ARG A 508 5.45 -33.27 -7.32
CA ARG A 508 4.34 -34.22 -7.25
C ARG A 508 3.15 -33.52 -6.65
N LEU A 509 2.15 -33.20 -7.47
CA LEU A 509 0.90 -32.61 -7.05
C LEU A 509 -0.08 -33.73 -6.67
N GLU A 510 -0.54 -33.73 -5.42
CA GLU A 510 -1.47 -34.73 -4.89
C GLU A 510 -2.92 -34.29 -5.08
N SER A 511 -3.21 -33.02 -4.80
CA SER A 511 -4.55 -32.48 -4.99
C SER A 511 -4.55 -30.96 -5.20
N MET A 512 -5.65 -30.49 -5.80
CA MET A 512 -6.02 -29.08 -5.91
C MET A 512 -7.47 -28.94 -5.46
N GLU A 513 -7.70 -28.13 -4.43
CA GLU A 513 -9.02 -28.02 -3.82
C GLU A 513 -9.33 -26.58 -3.39
N LEU A 514 -10.62 -26.24 -3.43
CA LEU A 514 -11.11 -25.02 -2.81
C LEU A 514 -11.27 -25.27 -1.31
N VAL A 515 -10.78 -24.31 -0.52
CA VAL A 515 -10.80 -24.37 0.94
C VAL A 515 -11.40 -23.09 1.51
N TRP A 516 -11.90 -23.17 2.74
CA TRP A 516 -12.40 -22.00 3.48
C TRP A 516 -11.96 -21.96 4.94
N ASP A 517 -12.02 -20.78 5.57
CA ASP A 517 -11.62 -20.57 6.98
C ASP A 517 -12.81 -20.33 7.94
N LEU A 518 -13.96 -20.94 7.63
CA LEU A 518 -15.21 -20.79 8.38
C LEU A 518 -15.35 -21.86 9.49
N ASP A 519 -15.87 -21.46 10.67
CA ASP A 519 -16.11 -22.37 11.80
C ASP A 519 -17.52 -22.97 11.72
N THR A 520 -17.65 -24.03 10.92
CA THR A 520 -18.93 -24.73 10.74
C THR A 520 -19.44 -25.39 12.02
N GLY A 521 -18.58 -25.67 13.00
CA GLY A 521 -18.97 -26.26 14.29
C GLY A 521 -19.77 -25.32 15.18
N ARG A 522 -19.71 -24.01 14.92
CA ARG A 522 -20.47 -22.96 15.63
C ARG A 522 -21.51 -22.28 14.73
N ALA A 523 -21.80 -22.90 13.60
CA ALA A 523 -22.79 -22.41 12.66
C ALA A 523 -24.20 -22.38 13.28
N VAL A 524 -24.96 -21.36 12.93
CA VAL A 524 -26.36 -21.20 13.33
C VAL A 524 -27.19 -21.19 12.06
N THR A 525 -27.99 -22.24 11.88
CA THR A 525 -28.88 -22.37 10.73
C THR A 525 -30.27 -21.85 11.07
N VAL A 526 -30.84 -21.07 10.16
CA VAL A 526 -32.21 -20.57 10.22
C VAL A 526 -32.97 -20.95 8.96
N ASP A 527 -34.26 -21.19 9.13
CA ASP A 527 -35.16 -21.45 8.03
C ASP A 527 -35.45 -20.15 7.27
N VAL A 528 -35.57 -20.27 5.96
CA VAL A 528 -35.98 -19.16 5.08
C VAL A 528 -37.48 -19.24 4.90
N GLY A 529 -38.17 -18.11 5.09
CA GLY A 529 -39.60 -17.99 4.83
C GLY A 529 -39.98 -18.34 3.39
N VAL A 530 -41.25 -18.62 3.18
CA VAL A 530 -41.79 -18.88 1.84
C VAL A 530 -41.77 -17.58 1.02
N PRO A 531 -41.35 -17.60 -0.25
CA PRO A 531 -41.45 -16.43 -1.13
C PRO A 531 -42.88 -15.93 -1.28
N GLU A 532 -43.09 -14.66 -0.96
CA GLU A 532 -44.35 -13.95 -1.12
C GLU A 532 -44.26 -12.99 -2.31
N GLY A 533 -45.29 -12.95 -3.15
CA GLY A 533 -45.37 -12.00 -4.25
C GLY A 533 -45.51 -10.56 -3.72
N THR A 534 -44.65 -9.67 -4.19
CA THR A 534 -44.83 -8.22 -4.12
C THR A 534 -45.43 -7.74 -5.45
N GLY A 535 -46.11 -6.59 -5.50
CA GLY A 535 -46.85 -6.18 -6.70
C GLY A 535 -46.04 -6.20 -8.01
N ASP A 536 -44.72 -6.03 -7.93
CA ASP A 536 -43.74 -6.03 -9.01
C ASP A 536 -42.65 -7.13 -8.88
N GLY A 537 -42.76 -8.04 -7.92
CA GLY A 537 -41.70 -9.01 -7.64
C GLY A 537 -42.05 -10.04 -6.57
N TRP A 538 -41.05 -10.43 -5.79
CA TRP A 538 -41.24 -11.29 -4.63
C TRP A 538 -40.22 -10.99 -3.53
N ARG A 539 -40.57 -11.40 -2.30
CA ARG A 539 -39.68 -11.34 -1.14
C ARG A 539 -39.79 -12.57 -0.25
N CYS A 540 -38.71 -12.95 0.41
CA CYS A 540 -38.76 -13.82 1.58
C CYS A 540 -37.77 -13.34 2.65
N GLU A 541 -38.03 -13.73 3.89
CA GLU A 541 -37.26 -13.27 5.05
C GLU A 541 -36.73 -14.44 5.87
N ALA A 542 -35.58 -14.24 6.48
CA ALA A 542 -35.02 -15.11 7.51
C ALA A 542 -34.60 -14.26 8.71
N THR A 543 -35.20 -14.54 9.87
CA THR A 543 -34.83 -13.88 11.13
C THR A 543 -33.56 -14.51 11.68
N LEU A 544 -32.53 -13.70 11.87
CA LEU A 544 -31.25 -14.13 12.42
C LEU A 544 -31.26 -13.98 13.95
N PRO A 545 -30.68 -14.91 14.72
CA PRO A 545 -30.63 -14.78 16.18
C PRO A 545 -29.83 -13.56 16.63
N ALA A 546 -30.27 -12.91 17.70
CA ALA A 546 -29.58 -11.78 18.28
C ALA A 546 -28.12 -12.12 18.61
N GLY A 547 -27.20 -11.20 18.32
CA GLY A 547 -25.77 -11.37 18.56
C GLY A 547 -25.03 -12.31 17.59
N VAL A 548 -25.70 -12.97 16.64
CA VAL A 548 -25.00 -13.89 15.72
C VAL A 548 -24.02 -13.18 14.78
N LEU A 549 -24.26 -11.89 14.50
CA LEU A 549 -23.39 -11.02 13.69
C LEU A 549 -22.58 -10.01 14.52
N SER A 550 -22.57 -10.14 15.85
CA SER A 550 -21.75 -9.28 16.72
C SER A 550 -20.28 -9.71 16.76
N VAL A 551 -19.98 -10.89 16.22
CA VAL A 551 -18.63 -11.44 16.09
C VAL A 551 -18.02 -10.93 14.78
N ALA A 552 -16.85 -10.30 14.87
CA ALA A 552 -16.10 -9.86 13.70
C ALA A 552 -15.78 -11.06 12.78
N GLY A 553 -16.00 -10.88 11.49
CA GLY A 553 -15.73 -11.93 10.51
C GLY A 553 -16.79 -13.03 10.43
N ALA A 554 -18.02 -12.84 10.91
CA ALA A 554 -19.12 -13.75 10.58
C ALA A 554 -19.39 -13.78 9.06
N SER A 555 -19.95 -14.88 8.57
CA SER A 555 -20.35 -15.09 7.18
C SER A 555 -21.76 -15.62 7.11
N ILE A 556 -22.51 -15.24 6.09
CA ILE A 556 -23.81 -15.82 5.78
C ILE A 556 -23.60 -16.79 4.62
N LEU A 557 -23.84 -18.08 4.89
CA LEU A 557 -23.82 -19.15 3.93
C LEU A 557 -25.25 -19.42 3.47
N MET A 558 -25.50 -19.21 2.19
CA MET A 558 -26.77 -19.57 1.56
C MET A 558 -26.55 -20.77 0.65
N ARG A 559 -27.44 -21.76 0.72
CA ARG A 559 -27.51 -22.85 -0.24
C ARG A 559 -28.75 -22.68 -1.08
N ASP A 560 -28.56 -22.45 -2.37
CA ASP A 560 -29.66 -22.27 -3.31
C ASP A 560 -30.46 -23.58 -3.40
N ALA A 561 -31.78 -23.47 -3.61
CA ALA A 561 -32.62 -24.64 -3.84
C ALA A 561 -32.25 -25.35 -5.16
N GLU A 562 -32.43 -26.67 -5.23
CA GLU A 562 -32.25 -27.42 -6.49
C GLU A 562 -33.12 -26.80 -7.61
N ASP A 563 -32.55 -26.67 -8.81
CA ASP A 563 -33.16 -26.08 -10.02
C ASP A 563 -33.56 -24.59 -9.97
N ALA A 564 -33.22 -23.84 -8.91
CA ALA A 564 -33.46 -22.41 -8.84
C ALA A 564 -32.35 -21.63 -9.59
N SER A 565 -32.60 -21.24 -10.84
CA SER A 565 -31.81 -20.17 -11.47
C SER A 565 -32.31 -18.82 -10.95
N LEU A 566 -31.60 -18.31 -9.94
CA LEU A 566 -31.86 -17.02 -9.32
C LEU A 566 -31.03 -15.96 -10.04
N ASP A 567 -31.67 -15.23 -10.96
CA ASP A 567 -31.10 -14.05 -11.61
C ASP A 567 -31.80 -12.79 -11.09
N GLY A 568 -31.05 -11.69 -10.95
CA GLY A 568 -31.59 -10.41 -10.47
C GLY A 568 -32.08 -10.42 -9.01
N VAL A 569 -31.56 -11.31 -8.16
CA VAL A 569 -31.96 -11.37 -6.74
C VAL A 569 -31.07 -10.45 -5.90
N GLU A 570 -31.66 -9.71 -4.98
CA GLU A 570 -30.97 -8.88 -4.00
C GLU A 570 -31.10 -9.50 -2.60
N ALA A 571 -30.00 -9.60 -1.87
CA ALA A 571 -30.03 -9.88 -0.44
C ALA A 571 -29.88 -8.57 0.35
N VAL A 572 -30.74 -8.33 1.32
CA VAL A 572 -30.79 -7.11 2.14
C VAL A 572 -30.71 -7.49 3.61
N LEU A 573 -29.64 -7.08 4.29
CA LEU A 573 -29.51 -7.22 5.73
C LEU A 573 -30.14 -6.01 6.42
N LEU A 574 -31.06 -6.29 7.34
CA LEU A 574 -31.78 -5.31 8.14
C LEU A 574 -31.38 -5.49 9.62
N ALA A 575 -31.17 -4.37 10.32
CA ALA A 575 -31.01 -4.29 11.77
C ALA A 575 -32.05 -3.32 12.32
N ASP A 576 -32.93 -3.79 13.20
CA ASP A 576 -34.06 -3.02 13.75
C ASP A 576 -34.91 -2.32 12.66
N GLY A 577 -35.05 -2.98 11.50
CA GLY A 577 -35.78 -2.48 10.33
C GLY A 577 -35.00 -1.50 9.44
N ALA A 578 -33.79 -1.08 9.82
CA ALA A 578 -32.92 -0.24 9.00
C ALA A 578 -32.01 -1.08 8.11
N ILE A 579 -31.79 -0.65 6.87
CA ILE A 579 -30.89 -1.34 5.94
C ILE A 579 -29.44 -1.14 6.37
N VAL A 580 -28.78 -2.26 6.67
CA VAL A 580 -27.36 -2.31 7.00
C VAL A 580 -26.52 -2.55 5.74
N LYS A 581 -26.93 -3.51 4.91
CA LYS A 581 -26.17 -3.89 3.72
C LYS A 581 -27.07 -4.49 2.64
N ARG A 582 -26.71 -4.25 1.39
CA ARG A 582 -27.32 -4.85 0.20
C ARG A 582 -26.25 -5.62 -0.59
N TRP A 583 -26.63 -6.77 -1.12
CA TRP A 583 -25.83 -7.54 -2.07
C TRP A 583 -26.68 -7.82 -3.31
N ALA A 584 -26.22 -7.33 -4.45
CA ALA A 584 -26.72 -7.81 -5.73
C ALA A 584 -26.17 -9.23 -5.96
N MET A 585 -27.06 -10.20 -6.13
CA MET A 585 -26.67 -11.58 -6.36
C MET A 585 -26.64 -11.86 -7.86
N GLY A 586 -25.45 -12.12 -8.40
CA GLY A 586 -25.30 -12.58 -9.78
C GLY A 586 -25.85 -14.00 -10.00
N PRO A 587 -26.02 -14.45 -11.24
CA PRO A 587 -26.47 -15.80 -11.54
C PRO A 587 -25.44 -16.82 -11.04
N VAL A 588 -25.90 -17.76 -10.22
CA VAL A 588 -25.15 -18.96 -9.82
C VAL A 588 -26.10 -20.13 -10.11
N ALA A 589 -25.56 -21.25 -10.60
CA ALA A 589 -26.34 -22.49 -10.65
C ALA A 589 -26.72 -22.93 -9.22
N SER A 590 -27.46 -24.03 -9.06
CA SER A 590 -27.71 -24.64 -7.74
C SER A 590 -26.39 -24.80 -6.97
N GLY A 591 -26.15 -23.96 -5.96
CA GLY A 591 -24.83 -23.74 -5.42
C GLY A 591 -24.81 -23.02 -4.07
N THR A 592 -23.60 -22.61 -3.69
CA THR A 592 -23.30 -21.96 -2.42
C THR A 592 -23.02 -20.48 -2.65
N ARG A 593 -23.63 -19.62 -1.85
CA ARG A 593 -23.32 -18.19 -1.81
C ARG A 593 -22.79 -17.82 -0.44
N LEU A 594 -21.63 -17.20 -0.43
CA LEU A 594 -21.01 -16.69 0.77
C LEU A 594 -21.13 -15.17 0.78
N LEU A 595 -21.90 -14.63 1.71
CA LEU A 595 -21.98 -13.19 1.95
C LEU A 595 -21.10 -12.82 3.14
N ALA A 596 -20.48 -11.64 3.06
CA ALA A 596 -19.70 -11.04 4.13
C ALA A 596 -20.53 -9.89 4.76
N PRO A 597 -21.33 -10.16 5.81
CA PRO A 597 -22.03 -9.11 6.56
C PRO A 597 -21.04 -8.23 7.33
N PRO A 598 -21.34 -6.92 7.50
CA PRO A 598 -20.63 -6.11 8.47
C PRO A 598 -20.96 -6.60 9.89
N ARG A 599 -20.14 -6.18 10.86
CA ARG A 599 -20.43 -6.41 12.27
C ARG A 599 -21.66 -5.58 12.67
N VAL A 600 -22.55 -6.17 13.47
CA VAL A 600 -23.75 -5.47 13.99
C VAL A 600 -23.84 -5.65 15.50
N ASP A 601 -24.43 -4.67 16.19
CA ASP A 601 -24.59 -4.70 17.64
C ASP A 601 -25.37 -5.93 18.13
N ALA A 602 -24.96 -6.44 19.29
CA ALA A 602 -25.49 -7.70 19.82
C ALA A 602 -26.98 -7.66 20.17
N GLY A 603 -27.55 -6.46 20.40
CA GLY A 603 -28.94 -6.26 20.78
C GLY A 603 -29.92 -6.03 19.64
N ALA A 604 -29.44 -5.83 18.41
CA ALA A 604 -30.30 -5.52 17.26
C ALA A 604 -31.08 -6.76 16.80
N ALA A 605 -32.36 -6.57 16.46
CA ALA A 605 -33.15 -7.57 15.76
C ALA A 605 -32.71 -7.63 14.30
N MET A 606 -32.27 -8.80 13.85
CA MET A 606 -31.64 -8.98 12.54
C MET A 606 -32.52 -9.78 11.60
N THR A 607 -32.73 -9.27 10.39
CA THR A 607 -33.45 -9.98 9.33
C THR A 607 -32.63 -9.94 8.05
N LEU A 608 -32.47 -11.09 7.39
CA LEU A 608 -32.02 -11.14 6.02
C LEU A 608 -33.24 -11.28 5.11
N GLU A 609 -33.46 -10.30 4.26
CA GLU A 609 -34.52 -10.31 3.25
C GLU A 609 -33.92 -10.63 1.88
N LEU A 610 -34.52 -11.56 1.15
CA LEU A 610 -34.19 -11.86 -0.24
C LEU A 610 -35.32 -11.31 -1.11
N ARG A 611 -34.96 -10.54 -2.14
CA ARG A 611 -35.91 -9.89 -3.05
C ARG A 611 -35.55 -10.24 -4.48
N GLY A 612 -36.54 -10.43 -5.34
CA GLY A 612 -36.32 -10.61 -6.76
C GLY A 612 -37.47 -10.06 -7.60
N GLU A 613 -37.21 -9.90 -8.89
CA GLU A 613 -38.22 -9.47 -9.86
C GLU A 613 -39.05 -10.67 -10.36
N GLY A 614 -40.28 -10.39 -10.83
CA GLY A 614 -41.15 -11.39 -11.43
C GLY A 614 -41.92 -12.27 -10.42
N PRO A 615 -42.48 -13.41 -10.87
CA PRO A 615 -43.32 -14.24 -10.01
C PRO A 615 -42.51 -14.90 -8.88
N ALA A 616 -43.12 -15.03 -7.70
CA ALA A 616 -42.51 -15.70 -6.56
C ALA A 616 -42.13 -17.15 -6.90
N PRO A 617 -40.84 -17.53 -6.77
CA PRO A 617 -40.42 -18.90 -6.98
C PRO A 617 -40.96 -19.80 -5.87
N PRO A 618 -41.14 -21.12 -6.12
CA PRO A 618 -41.65 -22.04 -5.10
C PRO A 618 -40.70 -22.14 -3.89
N ARG A 619 -39.38 -22.07 -4.13
CA ARG A 619 -38.32 -21.97 -3.12
C ARG A 619 -37.12 -21.23 -3.68
N VAL A 620 -36.43 -20.48 -2.82
CA VAL A 620 -35.22 -19.71 -3.15
C VAL A 620 -33.99 -20.37 -2.52
N SER A 621 -34.07 -20.66 -1.22
CA SER A 621 -33.05 -21.36 -0.46
C SER A 621 -33.70 -22.30 0.53
N THR A 622 -33.05 -23.41 0.85
CA THR A 622 -33.54 -24.36 1.86
C THR A 622 -33.22 -23.90 3.28
N SER A 623 -32.13 -23.16 3.48
CA SER A 623 -31.71 -22.63 4.77
C SER A 623 -30.64 -21.57 4.60
N ILE A 624 -30.59 -20.63 5.54
CA ILE A 624 -29.47 -19.71 5.68
C ILE A 624 -28.68 -20.13 6.91
N THR A 625 -27.36 -20.24 6.77
CA THR A 625 -26.48 -20.59 7.87
C THR A 625 -25.53 -19.43 8.15
N VAL A 626 -25.63 -18.84 9.35
CA VAL A 626 -24.64 -17.88 9.81
C VAL A 626 -23.49 -18.64 10.43
N VAL A 627 -22.30 -18.49 9.85
CA VAL A 627 -21.10 -19.16 10.29
C VAL A 627 -20.14 -18.12 10.86
N PRO A 628 -19.83 -18.16 12.16
CA PRO A 628 -18.80 -17.30 12.72
C PRO A 628 -17.43 -17.67 12.12
N GLN A 629 -16.51 -16.72 12.12
CA GLN A 629 -15.12 -17.05 11.83
C GLN A 629 -14.53 -17.94 12.94
N GLN A 630 -13.53 -18.76 12.61
CA GLN A 630 -12.77 -19.52 13.62
C GLN A 630 -12.41 -18.65 14.83
N ARG A 631 -12.72 -19.16 16.03
CA ARG A 631 -12.01 -18.70 17.23
C ARG A 631 -10.53 -19.06 17.01
N GLY A 632 -9.65 -18.06 17.07
CA GLY A 632 -8.26 -18.34 17.43
C GLY A 632 -8.29 -19.19 18.70
N GLY A 633 -7.54 -20.29 18.68
CA GLY A 633 -7.51 -21.29 19.76
C GLY A 633 -7.24 -20.72 21.14
#